data_AF-G7YU78-F1
#
_entry.id   AF-G7YU78-F1
#
_cell.length_a   1.000
_cell.length_b   1.000
_cell.length_c   1.000
_cell.angle_alpha   90.00
_cell.angle_beta   90.00
_cell.angle_gamma   90.00
#
_symmetry.space_group_name_H-M   'P 1'
#
loop_
_entity.id
_entity.type
_entity.pdbx_description
1 polymer ?
#
loop_
_entity_poly.entity_id
_entity_poly.type
_entity_poly.pdbx_seq_one_letter_code
_entity_poly.pdbx_strand_id
1 'polypeptide(L)'
;MDPKRHKSLMEELTSITTTVEERRKIGHEVLRQLLLSNPNLMKVFRPIQSMTLPQALNSSYLGQLSVKFVDSLLEVVRNYNDQDVLRQTIIQLANIHKNRGITVAHFVAVIPLFTDTLANFLQVEENKESLQEILTTILPMIGKRL
;
A
#
# COMPACT_ATOMS: atom_id res chain seq x y z
N MET A 1 1.87 14.55 -11.59
CA MET A 1 2.92 13.84 -12.36
C MET A 1 2.66 14.01 -13.85
N ASP A 2 3.68 13.86 -14.69
CA ASP A 2 3.51 13.86 -16.15
C ASP A 2 2.44 12.83 -16.60
N PRO A 3 1.48 13.21 -17.48
CA PRO A 3 0.41 12.31 -17.91
C PRO A 3 0.88 11.02 -18.59
N LYS A 4 2.01 11.03 -19.30
CA LYS A 4 2.54 9.83 -19.96
C LYS A 4 3.14 8.86 -18.94
N ARG A 5 3.90 9.38 -17.97
CA ARG A 5 4.41 8.61 -16.82
C ARG A 5 3.27 7.97 -16.04
N HIS A 6 2.24 8.77 -15.73
CA HIS A 6 1.05 8.28 -15.03
C HIS A 6 0.33 7.16 -15.79
N LYS A 7 0.12 7.34 -17.10
CA LYS A 7 -0.51 6.33 -17.95
C LYS A 7 0.32 5.04 -18.01
N SER A 8 1.64 5.14 -18.23
CA SER A 8 2.53 3.98 -18.28
C SER A 8 2.50 3.17 -16.99
N LEU A 9 2.59 3.85 -15.84
CA LEU A 9 2.49 3.19 -14.53
C LEU A 9 1.14 2.50 -14.36
N MET A 10 0.04 3.15 -14.74
CA MET A 10 -1.30 2.55 -14.64
C MET A 10 -1.48 1.33 -15.55
N GLU A 11 -0.94 1.35 -16.77
CA GLU A 11 -0.98 0.21 -17.69
C GLU A 11 -0.22 -0.99 -17.13
N GLU A 12 1.00 -0.77 -16.64
CA GLU A 12 1.82 -1.82 -16.05
C GLU A 12 1.16 -2.39 -14.78
N LEU A 13 0.74 -1.53 -13.85
CA LEU A 13 0.04 -1.95 -12.64
C LEU A 13 -1.22 -2.76 -12.97
N THR A 14 -2.00 -2.34 -13.97
CA THR A 14 -3.21 -3.06 -14.40
C THR A 14 -2.86 -4.46 -14.91
N SER A 15 -1.78 -4.59 -15.70
CA SER A 15 -1.36 -5.88 -16.25
C SER A 15 -0.97 -6.90 -15.16
N ILE A 16 -0.32 -6.43 -14.08
CA ILE A 16 0.14 -7.29 -12.98
C ILE A 16 -0.88 -7.43 -11.83
N THR A 17 -2.06 -6.81 -11.94
CA THR A 17 -3.11 -6.85 -10.91
C THR A 17 -4.47 -7.25 -11.46
N THR A 18 -4.51 -7.89 -12.64
CA THR A 18 -5.74 -8.26 -13.34
C THR A 18 -6.66 -9.12 -12.48
N THR A 19 -6.10 -10.13 -11.82
CA THR A 19 -6.84 -11.11 -11.02
C THR A 19 -6.75 -10.85 -9.52
N VAL A 20 -7.71 -11.39 -8.76
CA VAL A 20 -7.68 -11.35 -7.29
C VAL A 20 -6.44 -12.06 -6.75
N GLU A 21 -5.98 -13.13 -7.40
CA GLU A 21 -4.81 -13.89 -6.95
C GLU A 21 -3.52 -13.11 -7.11
N GLU A 22 -3.35 -12.38 -8.23
CA GLU A 22 -2.21 -11.50 -8.44
C GLU A 22 -2.19 -10.35 -7.42
N ARG A 23 -3.35 -9.71 -7.19
CA ARG A 23 -3.49 -8.68 -6.14
C ARG A 23 -3.17 -9.24 -4.76
N ARG A 24 -3.62 -10.46 -4.45
CA ARG A 24 -3.29 -11.14 -3.20
C ARG A 24 -1.79 -11.36 -3.09
N LYS A 25 -1.13 -11.88 -4.13
CA LYS A 25 0.32 -12.15 -4.15
C LYS A 25 1.13 -10.88 -3.85
N ILE A 26 0.86 -9.78 -4.57
CA ILE A 26 1.57 -8.51 -4.39
C ILE A 26 1.34 -7.95 -2.98
N GLY A 27 0.08 -7.83 -2.56
CA GLY A 27 -0.24 -7.30 -1.24
C GLY A 27 0.29 -8.17 -0.10
N HIS A 28 0.33 -9.49 -0.30
CA HIS A 28 0.89 -10.41 0.68
C HIS A 28 2.38 -10.19 0.86
N GLU A 29 3.15 -9.99 -0.21
CA GLU A 29 4.59 -9.73 -0.05
C GLU A 29 4.83 -8.41 0.69
N VAL A 30 4.06 -7.35 0.41
CA VAL A 30 4.16 -6.08 1.15
C VAL A 30 3.85 -6.27 2.64
N LEU A 31 2.74 -6.94 2.97
CA LEU A 31 2.36 -7.18 4.36
C LEU A 31 3.35 -8.13 5.06
N ARG A 32 3.92 -9.10 4.32
CA ARG A 32 4.95 -10.00 4.83
C ARG A 32 6.20 -9.22 5.23
N GLN A 33 6.72 -8.38 4.34
CA GLN A 33 7.89 -7.55 4.62
C GLN A 33 7.61 -6.59 5.79
N LEU A 34 6.42 -5.99 5.83
CA LEU A 34 6.01 -5.09 6.91
C LEU A 34 6.00 -5.79 8.27
N LEU A 35 5.41 -6.98 8.38
CA LEU A 35 5.32 -7.73 9.63
C LEU A 35 6.64 -8.39 10.03
N LEU A 36 7.50 -8.75 9.07
CA LEU A 36 8.87 -9.21 9.34
C LEU A 36 9.73 -8.08 9.91
N SER A 37 9.63 -6.89 9.32
CA SER A 37 10.41 -5.71 9.74
C SER A 37 9.89 -5.12 11.06
N ASN A 38 8.58 -5.21 11.30
CA ASN A 38 7.93 -4.66 12.49
C ASN A 38 6.88 -5.62 13.07
N PRO A 39 7.28 -6.73 13.72
CA PRO A 39 6.33 -7.73 14.25
C PRO A 39 5.32 -7.16 15.25
N ASN A 40 5.71 -6.11 15.99
CA ASN A 40 4.82 -5.41 16.93
C ASN A 40 3.56 -4.83 16.26
N LEU A 41 3.57 -4.58 14.94
CA LEU A 41 2.40 -4.12 14.20
C LEU A 41 1.25 -5.14 14.21
N MET A 42 1.52 -6.42 14.47
CA MET A 42 0.46 -7.42 14.67
C MET A 42 -0.56 -7.00 15.74
N LYS A 43 -0.13 -6.24 16.77
CA LYS A 43 -1.00 -5.70 17.83
C LYS A 43 -2.04 -4.72 17.32
N VAL A 44 -1.80 -4.09 16.17
CA VAL A 44 -2.75 -3.15 15.53
C VAL A 44 -3.87 -3.91 14.81
N PHE A 45 -3.61 -5.16 14.42
CA PHE A 45 -4.54 -5.99 13.67
C PHE A 45 -5.23 -6.99 14.60
N ARG A 46 -6.35 -6.59 15.21
CA ARG A 46 -7.12 -7.44 16.17
C ARG A 46 -7.27 -8.91 15.76
N PRO A 47 -7.56 -9.26 14.49
CA PRO A 47 -7.74 -10.66 14.09
C PRO A 47 -6.47 -11.53 14.14
N ILE A 48 -5.28 -10.92 14.13
CA ILE A 48 -3.99 -11.63 14.14
C ILE A 48 -3.10 -11.27 15.35
N GLN A 49 -3.58 -10.43 16.26
CA GLN A 49 -2.77 -9.88 17.36
C GLN A 49 -2.19 -10.93 18.31
N SER A 50 -2.84 -12.09 18.44
CA SER A 50 -2.42 -13.21 19.30
C SER A 50 -1.81 -14.37 18.52
N MET A 51 -1.68 -14.24 17.19
CA MET A 51 -1.09 -15.27 16.35
C MET A 51 0.45 -15.20 16.40
N THR A 52 1.11 -16.30 16.08
CA THR A 52 2.52 -16.24 15.68
C THR A 52 2.64 -15.61 14.29
N LEU A 53 3.81 -15.08 13.93
CA LEU A 53 4.03 -14.51 12.61
C LEU A 53 3.71 -15.51 11.47
N PRO A 54 4.19 -16.78 11.50
CA PRO A 54 3.80 -17.76 10.48
C PRO A 54 2.29 -18.00 10.38
N GLN A 55 1.57 -18.02 11.52
CA GLN A 55 0.11 -18.16 11.52
C GLN A 55 -0.58 -16.95 10.90
N ALA A 56 -0.13 -15.74 11.26
CA ALA A 56 -0.67 -14.50 10.72
C ALA A 56 -0.46 -14.38 9.20
N LEU A 57 0.74 -14.73 8.72
CA LEU A 57 1.08 -14.75 7.30
C LEU A 57 0.14 -15.68 6.52
N ASN A 58 -0.21 -16.85 7.06
CA ASN A 58 -1.11 -17.80 6.40
C ASN A 58 -2.60 -17.58 6.73
N SER A 59 -2.96 -16.51 7.42
CA SER A 59 -4.35 -16.26 7.83
C SER A 59 -5.22 -15.78 6.66
N SER A 60 -6.48 -16.21 6.65
CA SER A 60 -7.48 -15.70 5.69
C SER A 60 -7.67 -14.19 5.79
N TYR A 61 -7.55 -13.64 7.01
CA TYR A 61 -7.59 -12.21 7.26
C TYR A 61 -6.48 -11.47 6.52
N LEU A 62 -5.22 -11.94 6.61
CA LEU A 62 -4.12 -11.30 5.90
C LEU A 62 -4.29 -11.43 4.39
N GLY A 63 -4.77 -12.58 3.91
CA GLY A 63 -5.09 -12.76 2.49
C GLY A 63 -6.14 -11.76 1.96
N GLN A 64 -7.16 -11.43 2.75
CA GLN A 64 -8.14 -10.38 2.39
C GLN A 64 -7.52 -8.98 2.48
N LEU A 65 -6.69 -8.72 3.49
CA LEU A 65 -6.03 -7.44 3.68
C LEU A 65 -5.04 -7.14 2.55
N SER A 66 -4.34 -8.17 2.04
CA SER A 66 -3.46 -8.07 0.88
C SER A 66 -4.18 -7.52 -0.36
N VAL A 67 -5.37 -8.05 -0.65
CA VAL A 67 -6.17 -7.58 -1.79
C VAL A 67 -6.60 -6.13 -1.58
N LYS A 68 -7.12 -5.80 -0.39
CA LYS A 68 -7.53 -4.43 -0.05
C LYS A 68 -6.39 -3.43 -0.13
N PHE A 69 -5.18 -3.83 0.26
CA PHE A 69 -3.99 -3.00 0.13
C PHE A 69 -3.73 -2.65 -1.34
N VAL A 70 -3.71 -3.64 -2.23
CA VAL A 70 -3.47 -3.41 -3.66
C VAL A 70 -4.61 -2.62 -4.28
N ASP A 71 -5.87 -2.88 -3.93
CA ASP A 71 -7.01 -2.09 -4.42
C ASP A 71 -6.87 -0.61 -4.03
N SER A 72 -6.45 -0.34 -2.78
CA SER A 72 -6.19 1.03 -2.29
C SER A 72 -5.01 1.69 -3.01
N LEU A 73 -3.95 0.92 -3.29
CA LEU A 73 -2.80 1.40 -4.06
C LEU A 73 -3.23 1.81 -5.48
N LEU A 74 -3.97 0.95 -6.18
CA LEU A 74 -4.47 1.23 -7.53
C LEU A 74 -5.40 2.45 -7.54
N GLU A 75 -6.23 2.62 -6.52
CA GLU A 75 -7.08 3.80 -6.37
C GLU A 75 -6.25 5.08 -6.23
N VAL A 76 -5.25 5.08 -5.35
CA VAL A 76 -4.34 6.22 -5.16
C VAL A 76 -3.62 6.57 -6.46
N VAL A 77 -3.06 5.58 -7.15
CA VAL A 77 -2.33 5.83 -8.40
C VAL A 77 -3.31 6.35 -9.46
N ARG A 78 -4.48 5.74 -9.63
CA ARG A 78 -5.51 6.18 -10.60
C ARG A 78 -5.88 7.64 -10.40
N ASN A 79 -6.09 8.04 -9.15
CA ASN A 79 -6.59 9.37 -8.81
C ASN A 79 -5.48 10.43 -8.69
N TYR A 80 -4.20 10.05 -8.79
CA TYR A 80 -3.07 10.91 -8.43
C TYR A 80 -3.02 12.29 -9.14
N ASN A 81 -3.46 12.35 -10.40
CA ASN A 81 -3.46 13.58 -11.19
C ASN A 81 -4.74 14.42 -11.03
N ASP A 82 -5.78 13.90 -10.37
CA ASP A 82 -7.01 14.63 -10.05
C ASP A 82 -6.98 15.03 -8.57
N GLN A 83 -6.69 16.30 -8.29
CA GLN A 83 -6.45 16.76 -6.91
C GLN A 83 -7.67 16.63 -6.00
N ASP A 84 -8.88 16.86 -6.54
CA ASP A 84 -10.10 16.79 -5.75
C ASP A 84 -10.43 15.34 -5.40
N VAL A 85 -10.34 14.44 -6.38
CA VAL A 85 -10.58 13.01 -6.16
C VAL A 85 -9.49 12.41 -5.26
N LEU A 86 -8.22 12.73 -5.51
CA LEU A 86 -7.10 12.29 -4.69
C LEU A 86 -7.28 12.70 -3.23
N ARG A 87 -7.72 13.95 -2.99
CA ARG A 87 -7.99 14.44 -1.64
C ARG A 87 -9.06 13.61 -0.94
N GLN A 88 -10.12 13.20 -1.63
CA GLN A 88 -11.15 12.33 -1.07
C GLN A 88 -10.61 10.93 -0.76
N THR A 89 -9.83 10.34 -1.67
CA THR A 89 -9.16 9.05 -1.44
C THR A 89 -8.25 9.12 -0.20
N ILE A 90 -7.45 10.18 -0.04
CA ILE A 90 -6.60 10.36 1.16
C ILE A 90 -7.45 10.44 2.44
N ILE A 91 -8.58 11.16 2.42
CA ILE A 91 -9.47 11.26 3.58
C ILE A 91 -10.06 9.89 3.94
N GLN A 92 -10.52 9.12 2.95
CA GLN A 92 -11.02 7.76 3.18
C GLN A 92 -9.93 6.86 3.78
N LEU A 93 -8.71 6.87 3.21
CA LEU A 93 -7.60 6.07 3.72
C LEU A 93 -7.20 6.49 5.14
N ALA A 94 -7.20 7.79 5.46
CA ALA A 94 -6.94 8.26 6.82
C ALA A 94 -8.00 7.75 7.80
N ASN A 95 -9.28 7.79 7.43
CA ASN A 95 -10.37 7.28 8.27
C ASN A 95 -10.24 5.78 8.56
N ILE A 96 -9.72 4.97 7.63
CA ILE A 96 -9.47 3.54 7.87
C ILE A 96 -8.44 3.33 8.98
N HIS A 97 -7.43 4.19 9.07
CA HIS A 97 -6.32 4.10 10.01
C HIS A 97 -6.54 4.90 11.31
N LYS A 98 -7.61 5.68 11.38
CA LYS A 98 -7.98 6.47 12.55
C LYS A 98 -8.16 5.59 13.78
N ASN A 99 -7.75 6.10 14.95
CA ASN A 99 -7.83 5.41 16.24
C ASN A 99 -7.07 4.07 16.32
N ARG A 100 -6.11 3.81 15.42
CA ARG A 100 -5.27 2.59 15.44
C ARG A 100 -3.91 2.77 16.13
N GLY A 101 -3.66 3.94 16.73
CA GLY A 101 -2.34 4.27 17.30
C GLY A 101 -1.24 4.46 16.26
N ILE A 102 -1.60 4.54 14.98
CA ILE A 102 -0.70 4.87 13.87
C ILE A 102 -0.52 6.39 13.84
N THR A 103 0.64 6.85 13.38
CA THR A 103 1.02 8.27 13.34
C THR A 103 1.62 8.59 11.98
N VAL A 104 1.77 9.88 11.65
CA VAL A 104 2.48 10.29 10.43
C VAL A 104 3.89 9.71 10.34
N ALA A 105 4.60 9.57 11.47
CA ALA A 105 5.95 8.99 11.50
C ALA A 105 5.95 7.52 11.06
N HIS A 106 4.93 6.74 11.45
CA HIS A 106 4.78 5.36 10.98
C HIS A 106 4.57 5.29 9.46
N PHE A 107 3.75 6.19 8.90
CA PHE A 107 3.53 6.26 7.45
C PHE A 107 4.81 6.63 6.69
N VAL A 108 5.58 7.59 7.20
CA VAL A 108 6.87 7.98 6.60
C VAL A 108 7.88 6.82 6.68
N ALA A 109 7.94 6.13 7.82
CA ALA A 109 8.90 5.07 8.06
C ALA A 109 8.70 3.84 7.14
N VAL A 110 7.47 3.59 6.68
CA VAL A 110 7.19 2.44 5.78
C VAL A 110 7.37 2.76 4.30
N ILE A 111 7.63 4.02 3.91
CA ILE A 111 7.80 4.40 2.50
C ILE A 111 8.88 3.53 1.83
N PRO A 112 10.12 3.41 2.34
CA PRO A 112 11.16 2.63 1.67
C PRO A 112 10.76 1.16 1.52
N LEU A 113 10.16 0.58 2.56
CA LEU A 113 9.70 -0.81 2.53
C LEU A 113 8.65 -1.02 1.43
N PHE A 114 7.68 -0.12 1.31
CA PHE A 114 6.63 -0.23 0.29
C PHE A 114 7.20 -0.02 -1.10
N THR A 115 8.05 1.00 -1.30
CA THR A 115 8.65 1.28 -2.61
C THR A 115 9.54 0.13 -3.08
N ASP A 116 10.42 -0.38 -2.21
CA ASP A 116 11.35 -1.45 -2.55
C ASP A 116 10.60 -2.75 -2.84
N THR A 117 9.58 -3.06 -2.03
CA THR A 117 8.80 -4.30 -2.21
C THR A 117 7.99 -4.24 -3.50
N LEU A 118 7.32 -3.12 -3.78
CA LEU A 118 6.48 -2.98 -4.97
C LEU A 118 7.31 -2.86 -6.26
N ALA A 119 8.48 -2.23 -6.19
CA ALA A 119 9.39 -2.10 -7.33
C ALA A 119 9.82 -3.46 -7.90
N ASN A 120 9.90 -4.52 -7.08
CA ASN A 120 10.22 -5.87 -7.54
C ASN A 120 9.16 -6.49 -8.46
N PHE A 121 7.94 -5.92 -8.50
CA PHE A 121 6.89 -6.38 -9.40
C PHE A 121 6.81 -5.57 -10.69
N LEU A 122 7.49 -4.42 -10.76
CA LEU A 122 7.54 -3.55 -11.92
C LEU A 122 8.77 -3.89 -12.77
N GLN A 123 8.57 -3.96 -14.08
CA GLN A 123 9.61 -4.19 -15.08
C GLN A 123 10.17 -2.87 -15.61
N VAL A 124 9.34 -1.83 -15.70
CA VAL A 124 9.76 -0.52 -16.22
C VAL A 124 10.39 0.32 -15.10
N GLU A 125 11.67 0.69 -15.24
CA GLU A 125 12.39 1.49 -14.24
C GLU A 125 11.72 2.85 -13.94
N GLU A 126 11.27 3.55 -14.98
CA GLU A 126 10.56 4.84 -14.81
C GLU A 126 9.26 4.69 -14.01
N ASN A 127 8.61 3.51 -14.05
CA ASN A 127 7.42 3.25 -13.26
C ASN A 127 7.74 3.00 -11.78
N LYS A 128 8.92 2.46 -11.47
CA LYS A 128 9.41 2.35 -10.08
C LYS A 128 9.60 3.74 -9.47
N GLU A 129 10.24 4.64 -10.20
CA GLU A 129 10.42 6.04 -9.78
C GLU A 129 9.07 6.76 -9.62
N SER A 130 8.15 6.53 -10.58
CA SER A 130 6.80 7.11 -10.53
C SER A 130 6.00 6.62 -9.33
N LEU A 131 6.08 5.33 -9.00
CA LEU A 131 5.45 4.76 -7.82
C LEU A 131 6.06 5.33 -6.52
N GLN A 132 7.38 5.48 -6.48
CA GLN A 132 8.08 6.10 -5.36
C GLN A 132 7.66 7.56 -5.15
N GLU A 133 7.54 8.36 -6.21
CA GLU A 133 7.04 9.73 -6.17
C GLU A 133 5.64 9.80 -5.54
N ILE A 134 4.73 8.93 -5.99
CA ILE A 134 3.37 8.84 -5.47
C ILE A 134 3.38 8.47 -3.99
N LEU A 135 4.03 7.37 -3.60
CA LEU A 135 4.01 6.89 -2.22
C LEU A 135 4.65 7.89 -1.25
N THR A 136 5.74 8.53 -1.66
CA THR A 136 6.42 9.58 -0.89
C THR A 136 5.53 10.80 -0.68
N THR A 137 4.67 11.12 -1.65
CA THR A 137 3.73 12.23 -1.55
C THR A 137 2.51 11.87 -0.69
N ILE A 138 1.92 10.71 -0.92
CA ILE A 138 0.59 10.36 -0.41
C ILE A 138 0.63 9.83 1.03
N LEU A 139 1.59 8.97 1.38
CA LEU A 139 1.61 8.35 2.71
C LEU A 139 1.73 9.38 3.85
N PRO A 140 2.59 10.42 3.76
CA PRO A 140 2.61 11.49 4.76
C PRO A 140 1.30 12.29 4.82
N MET A 141 0.62 12.50 3.69
CA MET A 141 -0.67 13.20 3.65
C MET A 141 -1.79 12.43 4.35
N ILE A 142 -1.80 11.10 4.22
CA ILE A 142 -2.70 10.22 5.00
C ILE A 142 -2.37 10.37 6.49
N GLY A 143 -1.10 10.24 6.84
CA GLY A 143 -0.63 10.33 8.23
C GLY A 143 -0.95 11.65 8.93
N LYS A 144 -0.90 12.78 8.21
CA LYS A 144 -1.26 14.11 8.74
C LYS A 144 -2.76 14.30 9.02
N ARG A 145 -3.60 13.35 8.61
CA ARG A 145 -5.08 13.41 8.74
C ARG A 145 -5.65 12.41 9.74
N LEU A 146 -4.81 11.67 10.46
CA LEU A 146 -5.24 10.72 11.49
C LEU A 146 -5.81 11.41 12.74
#